data_AF-A0A969AWN0-F1
#
_entry.id   AF-A0A969AWN0-F1
#
_cell.length_a   1.000
_cell.length_b   1.000
_cell.length_c   1.000
_cell.angle_alpha   90.00
_cell.angle_beta   90.00
_cell.angle_gamma   90.00
#
_symmetry.space_group_name_H-M   'P 1'
#
loop_
_entity.id
_entity.type
_entity.pdbx_description
1 polymer ?
#
loop_
_entity_poly.entity_id
_entity_poly.type
_entity_poly.pdbx_seq_one_letter_code
_entity_poly.pdbx_strand_id
1 'polypeptide(L)'
;MTEKEIFITGLKCRIKKFAVDVIGFWSTMTTSNASSVISNHLIKIATSTGANHRAFCRARSHAAYVNKMYLVVREVEEAEYWMDKLTKNMVDAKSSTYYPIN
;
A
#
# COMPACT_ATOMS: atom_id res chain seq x y z
N MET A 1 12.22 27.22 -5.40
CA MET A 1 11.21 26.22 -5.02
C MET A 1 10.99 26.35 -3.53
N THR A 2 9.75 26.53 -3.10
CA THR A 2 9.37 26.68 -1.67
C THR A 2 9.39 25.33 -0.95
N GLU A 3 9.49 25.34 0.38
CA GLU A 3 9.40 24.13 1.21
C GLU A 3 8.11 23.33 0.92
N LYS A 4 7.00 24.05 0.75
CA LYS A 4 5.70 23.48 0.37
C LYS A 4 5.77 22.74 -0.97
N GLU A 5 6.41 23.32 -1.99
CA GLU A 5 6.55 22.70 -3.30
C GLU A 5 7.42 21.43 -3.26
N ILE A 6 8.49 21.45 -2.45
CA ILE A 6 9.34 20.28 -2.21
C ILE A 6 8.53 19.15 -1.57
N PHE A 7 7.78 19.46 -0.52
CA PHE A 7 6.93 18.47 0.16
C PHE A 7 5.88 17.86 -0.78
N ILE A 8 5.15 18.70 -1.54
CA ILE A 8 4.12 18.24 -2.48
C ILE A 8 4.72 17.33 -3.55
N THR A 9 5.88 17.71 -4.09
CA THR A 9 6.56 16.92 -5.11
C THR A 9 7.07 15.60 -4.55
N GLY A 10 7.66 15.62 -3.35
CA GLY A 10 8.11 14.43 -2.63
C GLY A 10 6.97 13.45 -2.35
N LEU A 11 5.81 13.94 -1.89
CA LEU A 11 4.63 13.11 -1.65
C LEU A 11 4.12 12.45 -2.93
N LYS A 12 4.04 13.20 -4.04
CA LYS A 12 3.66 12.65 -5.36
C LYS A 12 4.60 11.53 -5.80
N CYS A 13 5.91 11.71 -5.65
CA CYS A 13 6.91 10.70 -6.00
C CYS A 13 6.76 9.45 -5.14
N ARG A 14 6.57 9.60 -3.82
CA ARG A 14 6.38 8.46 -2.91
C ARG A 14 5.14 7.63 -3.24
N ILE A 15 4.00 8.27 -3.51
CA ILE A 15 2.76 7.56 -3.87
C ILE A 15 2.90 6.83 -5.21
N LYS A 16 3.55 7.45 -6.20
CA LYS A 16 3.83 6.79 -7.47
C LYS A 16 4.76 5.59 -7.29
N LYS A 17 5.82 5.77 -6.48
CA LYS A 17 6.78 4.71 -6.17
C LYS A 17 6.12 3.55 -5.43
N PHE A 18 5.29 3.82 -4.43
CA PHE A 18 4.52 2.79 -3.72
C PHE A 18 3.75 1.87 -4.67
N ALA A 19 3.03 2.44 -5.65
CA ALA A 19 2.27 1.62 -6.59
C ALA A 19 3.15 0.72 -7.48
N VAL A 20 4.30 1.25 -7.94
CA VAL A 20 5.26 0.47 -8.75
C VAL A 20 5.93 -0.60 -7.90
N ASP A 21 6.34 -0.27 -6.68
CA ASP A 21 7.04 -1.19 -5.78
C ASP A 21 6.13 -2.36 -5.36
N VAL A 22 4.85 -2.12 -5.09
CA VAL A 22 3.88 -3.19 -4.77
C VAL A 22 3.73 -4.16 -5.95
N ILE A 23 3.58 -3.66 -7.18
CA ILE A 23 3.46 -4.50 -8.38
C ILE A 23 4.75 -5.29 -8.62
N GLY A 24 5.91 -4.63 -8.48
CA GLY A 24 7.23 -5.24 -8.65
C GLY A 24 7.49 -6.34 -7.60
N PHE A 25 7.21 -6.06 -6.33
CA PHE A 25 7.36 -7.03 -5.23
C PHE A 25 6.59 -8.32 -5.51
N TRP A 26 5.32 -8.22 -5.90
CA TRP A 26 4.49 -9.39 -6.17
C TRP A 26 4.91 -10.19 -7.39
N SER A 27 5.53 -9.55 -8.37
CA SER A 27 6.08 -10.25 -9.55
C SER A 27 7.21 -11.22 -9.18
N THR A 28 7.81 -11.09 -7.99
CA THR A 28 8.93 -11.93 -7.52
C THR A 28 8.51 -13.02 -6.54
N MET A 29 7.25 -13.03 -6.07
CA MET A 29 6.78 -13.96 -5.05
C MET A 29 6.27 -15.28 -5.64
N THR A 30 6.49 -16.37 -4.90
CA THR A 30 5.88 -17.67 -5.21
C THR A 30 4.38 -17.62 -4.97
N THR A 31 3.61 -18.04 -5.96
CA THR A 31 2.14 -17.98 -5.95
C THR A 31 1.55 -19.12 -5.12
N SER A 32 0.75 -18.77 -4.11
CA SER A 32 -0.17 -19.64 -3.38
C SER A 32 -1.55 -19.00 -3.39
N ASN A 33 -2.59 -19.74 -2.98
CA ASN A 33 -3.93 -19.16 -2.89
C ASN A 33 -3.99 -17.97 -1.93
N ALA A 34 -3.36 -18.10 -0.75
CA ALA A 34 -3.29 -17.02 0.23
C ALA A 34 -2.48 -15.83 -0.29
N SER A 35 -1.33 -16.07 -0.91
CA SER A 35 -0.48 -14.99 -1.43
C SER A 35 -1.14 -14.26 -2.62
N SER A 36 -1.94 -14.96 -3.43
CA SER A 36 -2.72 -14.37 -4.53
C SER A 36 -3.87 -13.48 -4.05
N VAL A 37 -4.54 -13.85 -2.94
CA VAL A 37 -5.60 -13.00 -2.36
C VAL A 37 -5.00 -11.70 -1.84
N ILE A 38 -3.91 -11.80 -1.08
CA ILE A 38 -3.25 -10.64 -0.49
C ILE A 38 -2.63 -9.75 -1.58
N SER A 39 -2.04 -10.34 -2.62
CA SER A 39 -1.47 -9.58 -3.73
C SER A 39 -2.52 -8.78 -4.49
N ASN A 40 -3.65 -9.40 -4.81
CA ASN A 40 -4.77 -8.72 -5.46
C ASN A 40 -5.28 -7.56 -4.60
N HIS A 41 -5.33 -7.73 -3.28
CA HIS A 41 -5.78 -6.68 -2.38
C HIS A 41 -4.78 -5.51 -2.31
N LEU A 42 -3.49 -5.80 -2.16
CA LEU A 42 -2.44 -4.78 -2.14
C LEU A 42 -2.34 -4.01 -3.46
N ILE A 43 -2.51 -4.69 -4.61
CA ILE A 43 -2.53 -4.03 -5.92
C ILE A 43 -3.74 -3.08 -6.04
N LYS A 44 -4.91 -3.48 -5.54
CA LYS A 44 -6.10 -2.61 -5.49
C LYS A 44 -5.87 -1.39 -4.61
N ILE A 45 -5.30 -1.59 -3.43
CA ILE A 45 -4.93 -0.51 -2.52
C ILE A 45 -3.96 0.47 -3.22
N ALA A 46 -2.85 -0.04 -3.76
CA ALA A 46 -1.83 0.75 -4.45
C ALA A 46 -2.40 1.61 -5.59
N THR A 47 -3.26 1.02 -6.43
CA THR A 47 -3.89 1.74 -7.55
C THR A 47 -4.93 2.75 -7.07
N SER A 48 -5.74 2.41 -6.07
CA SER A 48 -6.72 3.31 -5.46
C SER A 48 -6.06 4.51 -4.78
N THR A 49 -4.95 4.30 -4.06
CA THR A 49 -4.20 5.37 -3.39
C THR A 49 -3.68 6.38 -4.40
N GLY A 50 -3.12 5.91 -5.51
CA GLY A 50 -2.69 6.79 -6.61
C GLY A 50 -3.87 7.55 -7.24
N ALA A 51 -5.02 6.91 -7.42
CA ALA A 51 -6.21 7.53 -7.98
C ALA A 51 -6.83 8.59 -7.04
N ASN A 52 -7.00 8.27 -5.76
CA ASN A 52 -7.54 9.17 -4.75
C ASN A 52 -6.61 10.36 -4.50
N HIS A 53 -5.29 10.16 -4.48
CA HIS A 53 -4.33 11.28 -4.38
C HIS A 53 -4.39 12.20 -5.61
N ARG A 54 -4.57 11.65 -6.82
CA ARG A 54 -4.80 12.46 -8.04
C ARG A 54 -6.12 13.22 -7.97
N ALA A 55 -7.18 12.63 -7.42
CA ALA A 55 -8.46 13.30 -7.22
C ALA A 55 -8.37 14.42 -6.18
N PHE A 56 -7.63 14.20 -5.09
CA PHE A 56 -7.28 15.20 -4.09
C PHE A 56 -6.61 16.43 -4.72
N CYS A 57 -5.62 16.21 -5.60
CA CYS A 57 -4.94 17.31 -6.31
C CYS A 57 -5.87 18.13 -7.23
N ARG A 58 -7.05 17.60 -7.59
CA ARG A 58 -8.04 18.25 -8.46
C ARG A 58 -9.33 18.65 -7.73
N ALA A 59 -9.39 18.47 -6.41
CA ALA A 59 -10.57 18.75 -5.62
C ALA A 59 -10.91 20.26 -5.69
N ARG A 60 -12.21 20.56 -5.84
CA ARG A 60 -12.72 21.95 -5.96
C ARG A 60 -13.30 22.50 -4.66
N SER A 61 -13.33 21.71 -3.60
CA SER A 61 -13.82 22.13 -2.28
C SER A 61 -12.94 21.54 -1.18
N HIS A 62 -12.89 22.23 -0.04
CA HIS A 62 -12.15 21.78 1.13
C HIS A 62 -12.65 20.42 1.63
N ALA A 63 -13.96 20.19 1.66
CA ALA A 63 -14.54 18.90 2.05
C ALA A 63 -14.11 17.76 1.10
N ALA A 64 -14.11 17.98 -0.22
CA ALA A 64 -13.65 16.99 -1.19
C ALA A 64 -12.16 16.70 -1.04
N TYR A 65 -11.37 17.74 -0.77
CA TYR A 65 -9.94 17.61 -0.50
C TYR A 65 -9.68 16.74 0.73
N VAL A 66 -10.27 17.05 1.88
CA VAL A 66 -10.12 16.27 3.12
C VAL A 66 -10.56 14.83 2.92
N ASN A 67 -11.72 14.60 2.30
CA ASN A 67 -12.25 13.26 2.07
C ASN A 67 -11.30 12.40 1.20
N LYS A 68 -10.74 12.97 0.12
CA LYS A 68 -9.81 12.22 -0.75
C LYS A 68 -8.49 11.89 -0.08
N MET A 69 -7.97 12.77 0.78
CA MET A 69 -6.76 12.46 1.54
C MET A 69 -7.03 11.43 2.65
N TYR A 70 -8.19 11.50 3.29
CA TYR A 70 -8.60 10.50 4.29
C TYR A 70 -8.64 9.09 3.70
N LEU A 71 -9.20 8.94 2.49
CA LEU A 71 -9.19 7.65 1.77
C LEU A 71 -7.76 7.16 1.49
N VAL A 72 -6.86 8.05 1.06
CA VAL A 72 -5.44 7.74 0.84
C VAL A 72 -4.78 7.21 2.11
N VAL A 73 -5.02 7.84 3.26
CA VAL A 73 -4.46 7.40 4.56
C VAL A 73 -4.99 6.02 4.94
N ARG A 74 -6.32 5.85 4.90
CA ARG A 74 -7.00 4.59 5.22
C ARG A 74 -6.48 3.42 4.38
N GLU A 75 -6.28 3.64 3.09
CA GLU A 75 -5.77 2.64 2.16
C GLU A 75 -4.32 2.25 2.47
N VAL A 76 -3.46 3.22 2.79
CA VAL A 76 -2.06 2.94 3.12
C VAL A 76 -1.92 2.23 4.47
N GLU A 77 -2.74 2.59 5.48
CA GLU A 77 -2.82 1.87 6.76
C GLU A 77 -3.25 0.41 6.56
N GLU A 78 -4.20 0.17 5.66
CA GLU A 78 -4.63 -1.18 5.32
C GLU A 78 -3.52 -1.96 4.60
N ALA A 79 -2.77 -1.33 3.69
CA ALA A 79 -1.60 -1.97 3.08
C ALA A 79 -0.53 -2.36 4.10
N GLU A 80 -0.24 -1.48 5.07
CA GLU A 80 0.70 -1.77 6.16
C GLU A 80 0.24 -2.99 6.97
N TYR A 81 -1.05 -3.07 7.30
CA TYR A 81 -1.62 -4.24 7.97
C TYR A 81 -1.40 -5.54 7.19
N TRP A 82 -1.66 -5.56 5.87
CA TRP A 82 -1.45 -6.75 5.05
C TRP A 82 0.03 -7.12 4.91
N MET A 83 0.92 -6.12 4.80
CA MET A 83 2.36 -6.34 4.73
C MET A 83 2.90 -6.94 6.04
N ASP A 84 2.45 -6.46 7.20
CA ASP A 84 2.82 -7.04 8.51
C ASP A 84 2.43 -8.53 8.60
N LYS A 85 1.23 -8.89 8.12
CA LYS A 85 0.78 -10.30 8.08
C LYS A 85 1.61 -11.16 7.13
N LEU A 86 2.02 -10.62 5.97
CA LEU A 86 2.91 -11.34 5.05
C LEU A 86 4.27 -11.60 5.67
N THR A 87 4.87 -10.58 6.29
CA THR A 87 6.19 -10.70 6.92
C THR A 87 6.18 -11.73 8.04
N LYS A 88 5.16 -11.75 8.90
CA LYS A 88 5.01 -12.76 9.96
C LYS A 88 4.93 -14.18 9.40
N ASN A 89 4.07 -14.41 8.40
CA ASN A 89 3.99 -15.71 7.73
C ASN A 89 5.31 -16.15 7.07
N MET A 90 6.09 -15.20 6.51
CA MET A 90 7.40 -15.50 5.89
C MET A 90 8.48 -15.82 6.94
N VAL A 91 8.44 -15.19 8.11
CA VAL A 91 9.34 -15.50 9.23
C VAL A 91 8.99 -16.88 9.81
N ASP A 92 7.70 -17.16 10.00
CA ASP A 92 7.23 -18.46 10.50
C ASP A 92 7.53 -19.60 9.52
N ALA A 93 7.50 -19.33 8.20
CA ALA A 93 7.92 -20.29 7.18
C ALA A 93 9.43 -20.61 7.21
N LYS A 94 10.27 -19.71 7.75
CA LYS A 94 11.70 -19.96 7.98
C LYS A 94 11.99 -20.59 9.35
N SER A 95 11.05 -20.53 10.30
CA SER A 95 11.17 -21.14 11.62
C SER A 95 10.35 -22.43 11.79
N SER A 96 9.71 -22.95 10.72
CA SER A 96 8.96 -24.21 10.75
C SER A 96 9.88 -25.44 10.75
N THR A 97 10.73 -25.52 11.77
CA THR A 97 10.83 -26.73 12.58
C THR A 97 10.18 -26.38 13.91
N TYR A 98 9.00 -26.97 14.17
CA TYR A 98 8.28 -27.01 15.44
C TYR A 98 7.00 -26.15 15.51
N TYR A 99 5.85 -26.84 15.44
CA TYR A 99 4.72 -26.55 16.32
C TYR A 99 4.01 -27.86 16.68
N PRO A 100 3.98 -28.26 17.97
CA PRO A 100 3.09 -29.29 18.46
C PRO A 100 1.69 -28.72 18.63
N ILE A 101 0.74 -29.61 18.41
CA ILE A 101 -0.70 -29.40 18.46
C ILE A 101 -1.12 -29.25 19.92
N ASN A 102 -1.94 -28.25 20.23
CA ASN A 102 -2.89 -28.28 21.35
C ASN A 102 -4.16 -27.53 20.94
#